data_AF-A0AAE2YQE1-F1
#
_entry.id   AF-A0AAE2YQE1-F1
#
_cell.length_a   1.000
_cell.length_b   1.000
_cell.length_c   1.000
_cell.angle_alpha   90.00
_cell.angle_beta   90.00
_cell.angle_gamma   90.00
#
_symmetry.space_group_name_H-M   'P 1'
#
loop_
_entity.id
_entity.type
_entity.pdbx_description
1 polymer ?
#
loop_
_entity_poly.entity_id
_entity_poly.type
_entity_poly.pdbx_seq_one_letter_code
_entity_poly.pdbx_strand_id
1 'polypeptide(L)'
;MGVKMEAKTDIGQRCRTLFENPAVRAKGWRSNLFWRPENSQNPYGSLRVDGEELEVLLAAIVGVEATCRPALEQRHPGRAGFIERSIAHGELPLLTYQSDS
;
A
#
# COMPACT_ATOMS: atom_id res chain seq x y z
N MET A 1 -26.47 14.86 12.92
CA MET A 1 -26.12 13.50 12.46
C MET A 1 -25.34 13.70 11.16
N GLY A 2 -24.02 13.74 11.13
CA GLY A 2 -23.11 12.67 11.53
C GLY A 2 -22.30 12.24 10.30
N VAL A 3 -21.62 13.17 9.63
CA VAL A 3 -20.66 12.86 8.57
C VAL A 3 -19.25 12.94 9.16
N LYS A 4 -18.85 11.87 9.85
CA LYS A 4 -17.43 11.55 10.05
C LYS A 4 -16.95 10.88 8.74
N MET A 5 -16.61 11.68 7.73
CA MET A 5 -16.20 11.15 6.42
C MET A 5 -15.09 12.01 5.80
N GLU A 6 -14.13 12.46 6.61
CA GLU A 6 -13.09 13.41 6.14
C GLU A 6 -11.64 12.99 6.46
N ALA A 7 -11.38 11.69 6.70
CA ALA A 7 -10.00 11.19 6.89
C ALA A 7 -9.69 9.87 6.14
N LYS A 8 -10.56 9.44 5.21
CA LYS A 8 -10.31 8.38 4.23
C LYS A 8 -10.11 9.01 2.84
N THR A 9 -9.24 10.02 2.74
CA THR A 9 -8.89 10.61 1.44
C THR A 9 -7.96 9.65 0.71
N ASP A 10 -8.62 8.65 0.12
CA ASP A 10 -8.21 7.62 -0.83
C ASP A 10 -6.77 7.10 -0.73
N ILE A 11 -6.53 6.26 0.27
CA ILE A 11 -5.31 5.44 0.36
C ILE A 11 -5.05 4.65 -0.92
N GLY A 12 -6.11 4.22 -1.61
CA GLY A 12 -6.03 3.56 -2.92
C GLY A 12 -5.36 4.45 -3.97
N GLN A 13 -5.79 5.69 -4.11
CA GLN A 13 -5.23 6.68 -5.03
C GLN A 13 -3.79 7.01 -4.66
N ARG A 14 -3.48 7.18 -3.37
CA ARG A 14 -2.11 7.40 -2.92
C ARG A 14 -1.20 6.22 -3.26
N CYS A 15 -1.64 4.99 -2.99
CA CYS A 15 -0.91 3.79 -3.39
C CYS A 15 -0.72 3.72 -4.91
N ARG A 16 -1.74 4.06 -5.70
CA ARG A 16 -1.63 4.12 -7.17
C ARG A 16 -0.59 5.15 -7.61
N THR A 17 -0.63 6.36 -7.06
CA THR A 17 0.36 7.42 -7.35
C THR A 17 1.78 7.00 -7.00
N LEU A 18 1.99 6.38 -5.83
CA LEU A 18 3.31 5.89 -5.43
C LEU A 18 3.75 4.70 -6.30
N PHE A 19 2.82 3.85 -6.72
CA PHE A 19 3.14 2.70 -7.57
C PHE A 19 3.53 3.08 -9.00
N GLU A 20 2.97 4.17 -9.53
CA GLU A 20 3.36 4.76 -10.81
C GLU A 20 4.77 5.40 -10.77
N ASN A 21 5.36 5.58 -9.57
CA ASN A 21 6.70 6.14 -9.44
C ASN A 21 7.76 5.25 -10.13
N PRO A 22 8.71 5.82 -10.88
CA PRO A 22 9.74 5.06 -11.59
C PRO A 22 10.55 4.14 -10.68
N ALA A 23 10.81 4.52 -9.42
CA ALA A 23 11.53 3.68 -8.45
C ALA A 23 10.77 2.38 -8.13
N VAL A 24 9.44 2.45 -8.02
CA VAL A 24 8.59 1.27 -7.82
C VAL A 24 8.45 0.48 -9.11
N ARG A 25 8.23 1.15 -10.25
CA ARG A 25 8.11 0.50 -11.57
C ARG A 25 9.40 -0.25 -11.95
N ALA A 26 10.57 0.25 -11.55
CA ALA A 26 11.86 -0.41 -11.75
C ALA A 26 11.97 -1.77 -11.05
N LYS A 27 11.15 -2.05 -10.03
CA LYS A 27 11.08 -3.39 -9.39
C LYS A 27 10.40 -4.45 -10.28
N GLY A 28 9.75 -4.05 -11.37
CA GLY A 28 9.09 -4.98 -12.29
C GLY A 28 7.83 -5.64 -11.74
N TRP A 29 7.26 -5.11 -10.65
CA TRP A 29 6.06 -5.64 -10.02
C TRP A 29 4.81 -5.42 -10.87
N ARG A 30 3.97 -6.44 -10.95
CA ARG A 30 2.66 -6.35 -11.62
C ARG A 30 1.62 -5.81 -10.65
N SER A 31 0.71 -4.97 -11.14
CA SER A 31 -0.41 -4.44 -10.35
C SER A 31 -1.24 -5.55 -9.70
N ASN A 32 -1.39 -6.72 -10.35
CA ASN A 32 -2.11 -7.88 -9.80
C ASN A 32 -1.56 -8.45 -8.48
N LEU A 33 -0.34 -8.06 -8.07
CA LEU A 33 0.20 -8.42 -6.75
C LEU A 33 -0.55 -7.70 -5.62
N PHE A 34 -0.94 -6.44 -5.86
CA PHE A 34 -1.49 -5.56 -4.84
C PHE A 34 -2.95 -5.19 -5.10
N TRP A 35 -3.37 -5.17 -6.36
CA TRP A 35 -4.74 -4.90 -6.78
C TRP A 35 -5.39 -6.14 -7.36
N ARG A 36 -6.71 -6.22 -7.19
CA ARG A 36 -7.58 -7.11 -7.93
C ARG A 36 -8.07 -6.32 -9.16
N PRO A 37 -7.85 -6.84 -10.39
CA PRO A 37 -8.38 -6.18 -11.57
C PRO A 37 -9.90 -6.19 -11.49
N GLU A 38 -10.53 -5.05 -11.75
CA GLU A 38 -12.00 -4.94 -11.81
C GLU A 38 -12.52 -5.47 -13.15
N ASN A 39 -11.78 -5.21 -14.22
CA ASN A 39 -12.05 -5.71 -15.56
C ASN A 39 -10.75 -5.70 -16.38
N SER A 40 -10.79 -6.22 -17.62
CA SER A 40 -9.62 -6.30 -18.51
C SER A 40 -9.01 -4.92 -18.86
N GLN A 41 -9.76 -3.82 -18.68
CA GLN A 41 -9.31 -2.45 -18.96
C GLN A 41 -8.84 -1.70 -17.69
N ASN A 42 -9.26 -2.14 -16.50
CA ASN A 42 -8.94 -1.51 -15.22
C ASN A 42 -8.15 -2.47 -14.30
N PRO A 43 -6.81 -2.45 -14.36
CA PRO A 43 -5.96 -3.32 -13.53
C PRO A 43 -5.89 -2.86 -12.06
N TYR A 44 -6.42 -1.68 -11.73
CA TYR A 44 -6.38 -1.08 -10.40
C TYR A 44 -7.77 -1.09 -9.76
N GLY A 45 -8.49 -2.21 -9.78
CA GLY A 45 -9.81 -2.32 -9.16
C GLY A 45 -9.77 -2.15 -7.64
N SER A 46 -10.03 -3.23 -6.91
CA SER A 46 -9.97 -3.22 -5.44
C SER A 46 -8.57 -3.57 -4.93
N LEU A 47 -8.18 -3.04 -3.78
CA LEU A 47 -6.95 -3.45 -3.12
C LEU A 47 -7.07 -4.92 -2.67
N ARG A 48 -6.12 -5.75 -3.08
CA ARG A 48 -6.01 -7.16 -2.67
C ARG A 48 -5.31 -7.31 -1.32
N VAL A 49 -4.44 -6.36 -1.01
CA VAL A 49 -3.65 -6.29 0.21
C VAL A 49 -4.11 -5.13 1.07
N ASP A 50 -3.75 -5.12 2.34
CA ASP A 50 -4.01 -3.99 3.22
C ASP A 50 -3.42 -2.69 2.63
N GLY A 51 -4.26 -1.66 2.53
CA GLY A 51 -3.87 -0.40 1.91
C GLY A 51 -2.81 0.36 2.71
N GLU A 52 -2.83 0.24 4.04
CA GLU A 52 -1.88 0.94 4.94
C GLU A 52 -0.51 0.31 4.84
N GLU A 53 -0.44 -1.03 4.83
CA GLU A 53 0.81 -1.75 4.59
C GLU A 53 1.37 -1.47 3.19
N LEU A 54 0.52 -1.45 2.17
CA LEU A 54 0.94 -1.13 0.81
C LEU A 54 1.48 0.31 0.69
N GLU A 55 0.82 1.28 1.32
CA GLU A 55 1.29 2.67 1.33
C GLU A 55 2.65 2.80 1.99
N VAL A 56 2.86 2.18 3.15
CA VAL A 56 4.17 2.15 3.85
C VAL A 56 5.24 1.51 2.98
N LEU A 57 4.93 0.39 2.33
CA LEU A 57 5.85 -0.29 1.44
C LEU A 57 6.27 0.59 0.26
N LEU A 58 5.30 1.21 -0.41
CA LEU A 58 5.57 2.05 -1.58
C LEU A 58 6.32 3.32 -1.19
N ALA A 59 5.92 3.94 -0.07
CA ALA A 59 6.60 5.12 0.48
C ALA A 59 8.06 4.82 0.82
N ALA A 60 8.34 3.67 1.43
CA ALA A 60 9.71 3.23 1.73
C ALA A 60 10.58 3.06 0.47
N ILE A 61 10.01 2.56 -0.64
CA ILE A 61 10.74 2.41 -1.92
C ILE A 61 11.02 3.77 -2.55
N VAL A 62 10.04 4.66 -2.52
CA VAL A 62 10.16 6.01 -3.08
C VAL A 62 11.04 6.91 -2.20
N GLY A 63 11.22 6.56 -0.92
CA GLY A 63 11.98 7.33 0.05
C GLY A 63 11.20 8.52 0.62
N VAL A 64 9.88 8.39 0.72
CA VAL A 64 8.98 9.40 1.31
C VAL A 64 8.36 8.90 2.60
N GLU A 65 7.88 9.83 3.42
CA GLU A 65 7.19 9.45 4.66
C GLU A 65 5.81 8.84 4.35
N ALA A 66 5.54 7.70 4.98
CA ALA A 66 4.27 7.00 4.89
C ALA A 66 3.23 7.63 5.80
N THR A 67 2.11 8.10 5.24
CA THR A 67 1.03 8.73 6.01
C THR A 67 0.32 7.72 6.91
N CYS A 68 0.32 6.43 6.53
CA CYS A 68 -0.36 5.37 7.27
C CYS A 68 0.53 4.71 8.31
N ARG A 69 1.83 5.03 8.36
CA ARG A 69 2.77 4.50 9.36
C ARG A 69 2.24 4.60 10.80
N PRO A 70 1.80 5.77 11.32
CA PRO A 70 1.34 5.86 12.70
C PRO A 70 0.06 5.05 12.95
N ALA A 71 -0.87 5.01 11.99
CA ALA A 71 -2.10 4.22 12.10
C ALA A 71 -1.81 2.71 12.07
N LEU A 72 -0.91 2.27 11.18
CA LEU A 72 -0.47 0.89 11.06
C LEU A 72 0.25 0.43 12.33
N GLU A 73 1.14 1.25 12.91
CA GLU A 73 1.81 0.93 14.17
C GLU A 73 0.84 0.88 15.37
N GLN A 74 -0.21 1.69 15.37
CA GLN A 74 -1.27 1.60 16.39
C GLN A 74 -2.07 0.28 16.27
N ARG A 75 -2.34 -0.17 15.05
CA ARG A 75 -3.11 -1.42 14.80
C ARG A 75 -2.26 -2.68 14.96
N HIS A 76 -1.01 -2.63 14.48
CA HIS A 76 -0.04 -3.72 14.46
C HIS A 76 1.36 -3.18 14.83
N PRO A 77 1.71 -3.15 16.12
CA PRO A 77 2.99 -2.59 16.57
C PRO A 77 4.18 -3.36 15.96
N GLY A 78 5.13 -2.61 15.40
CA GLY A 78 6.32 -3.11 14.71
C GLY A 78 6.12 -3.46 13.24
N ARG A 79 4.89 -3.37 12.71
CA ARG A 79 4.58 -3.79 11.34
C ARG A 79 5.10 -2.80 10.30
N ALA A 80 4.97 -1.49 10.52
CA ALA A 80 5.48 -0.49 9.59
C ALA A 80 7.00 -0.55 9.55
N GLY A 81 7.65 -0.64 10.72
CA GLY A 81 9.10 -0.78 10.81
C GLY A 81 9.63 -2.06 10.15
N PHE A 82 8.89 -3.17 10.23
CA PHE A 82 9.24 -4.41 9.52
C PHE A 82 9.24 -4.22 8.00
N ILE A 83 8.18 -3.61 7.44
CA ILE A 83 8.04 -3.36 6.01
C ILE A 83 9.17 -2.47 5.50
N GLU A 84 9.44 -1.36 6.18
CA GLU A 84 10.51 -0.42 5.84
C GLU A 84 11.88 -1.12 5.83
N ARG A 85 12.14 -1.96 6.83
CA ARG A 85 13.38 -2.73 6.92
C ARG A 85 13.51 -3.75 5.80
N SER A 86 12.46 -4.50 5.47
CA SER A 86 12.48 -5.43 4.34
C SER A 86 12.81 -4.73 3.02
N ILE A 87 12.23 -3.56 2.78
CA ILE A 87 12.53 -2.76 1.59
C ILE A 87 13.98 -2.28 1.58
N ALA A 88 14.52 -1.86 2.73
CA ALA A 88 15.93 -1.48 2.86
C ALA A 88 16.88 -2.66 2.57
N HIS A 89 16.47 -3.89 2.88
CA HIS A 89 17.19 -5.12 2.52
C HIS A 89 16.93 -5.60 1.09
N GLY A 90 16.04 -4.94 0.34
CA GLY A 90 15.70 -5.29 -1.03
C GLY A 90 14.69 -6.44 -1.16
N GLU A 91 14.05 -6.84 -0.06
CA GLU A 91 13.08 -7.92 0.00
C GLU A 91 11.65 -7.38 -0.10
N LEU A 92 10.75 -8.14 -0.74
CA LEU A 92 9.32 -7.84 -0.75
C LEU A 92 8.68 -8.49 0.50
N PRO A 93 8.26 -7.72 1.52
CA PRO A 93 7.61 -8.29 2.68
C PRO A 93 6.25 -8.87 2.31
N LEU A 94 5.84 -9.91 3.03
CA LEU A 94 4.50 -10.48 2.92
C LEU A 94 3.49 -9.48 3.48
N LEU A 95 2.66 -8.91 2.63
CA LEU A 95 1.55 -8.02 3.03
C LEU A 95 0.33 -8.84 3.47
N THR A 96 -0.50 -8.28 4.35
CA THR A 96 -1.75 -8.92 4.72
C THR A 96 -2.71 -8.85 3.54
N TYR A 97 -3.21 -9.99 3.11
CA TYR A 97 -4.26 -10.05 2.10
C TYR A 97 -5.60 -9.67 2.72
N GLN A 98 -6.32 -8.76 2.07
CA GLN A 98 -7.73 -8.53 2.40
C GLN A 98 -8.49 -9.78 1.96
N SER A 99 -9.08 -10.49 2.95
CA SER A 99 -9.99 -11.59 2.67
C SER A 99 -11.26 -11.00 2.07
N ASP A 100 -11.73 -11.59 0.97
CA ASP A 100 -13.03 -11.26 0.40
C ASP A 100 -14.09 -11.62 1.44
N SER A 101 -14.81 -10.64 1.98
CA SER A 101 -16.02 -10.85 2.80
C SER A 101 -17.22 -10.34 2.04
#